data_AF-A0AA37L0H1-F1
#
_entry.id   AF-A0AA37L0H1-F1
#
_cell.length_a   1.000
_cell.length_b   1.000
_cell.length_c   1.000
_cell.angle_alpha   90.00
_cell.angle_beta   90.00
_cell.angle_gamma   90.00
#
_symmetry.space_group_name_H-M   'P 1'
#
loop_
_entity.id
_entity.type
_entity.pdbx_description
1 polymer ?
#
loop_
_entity_poly.entity_id
_entity_poly.type
_entity_poly.pdbx_seq_one_letter_code
_entity_poly.pdbx_strand_id
1 'polypeptide(L)'
;MIQTRCGLIPPAPPSIDIIRNMSLAKDRVNPMWFRDMVKNKWPWDYKQQGAIYQDFGNFNYGATGAAFGFYRSVLLQEAGRAQQAAGTSRAEWVTLQKIGGIFMAELHRTVMTPMIRALSMVGLIFADAWGSDEKIVYFIFIVLLSGCFQIFSDENCRDEKMGEKISPDGAIVAQILKRDCGATASSAVGVYLKHAGRINKSGEKIYILRGVDNISIGWEGPVLRINAPGFGDNVFLKKEEWNGTRIIYQ
;
A
#
# COMPACT_ATOMS: atom_id res chain seq x y z
N MET A 1 2.92 -18.99 15.10
CA MET A 1 2.42 -18.61 13.77
C MET A 1 2.12 -19.88 13.00
N ILE A 2 1.11 -19.86 12.12
CA ILE A 2 0.75 -21.02 11.29
C ILE A 2 1.16 -20.72 9.85
N GLN A 3 2.02 -21.54 9.27
CA GLN A 3 2.43 -21.42 7.87
C GLN A 3 1.36 -22.07 6.97
N THR A 4 0.85 -21.31 6.01
CA THR A 4 -0.08 -21.82 4.98
C THR A 4 0.54 -21.68 3.60
N ARG A 5 -0.11 -22.26 2.58
CA ARG A 5 0.31 -22.09 1.18
C ARG A 5 0.30 -20.63 0.72
N CYS A 6 -0.45 -19.77 1.41
CA CYS A 6 -0.63 -18.35 1.07
C CYS A 6 0.15 -17.41 2.00
N GLY A 7 0.98 -17.94 2.91
CA GLY A 7 1.79 -17.17 3.85
C GLY A 7 1.48 -17.46 5.31
N LEU A 8 2.01 -16.60 6.18
CA LEU A 8 1.98 -16.74 7.64
C LEU A 8 0.71 -16.16 8.24
N ILE A 9 0.07 -16.93 9.11
CA ILE A 9 -1.05 -16.47 9.94
C ILE A 9 -0.50 -16.17 11.36
N PRO A 10 -0.69 -14.94 11.88
CA PRO A 10 -0.32 -14.60 13.26
C PRO A 10 -1.02 -15.47 14.30
N PRO A 11 -0.50 -15.59 15.54
CA PRO A 11 -1.14 -16.35 16.60
C PRO A 11 -2.56 -15.81 16.90
N ALA A 12 -3.57 -16.67 16.76
CA ALA A 12 -4.96 -16.34 17.09
C ALA A 12 -5.28 -16.67 18.55
N PRO A 13 -6.29 -16.03 19.17
CA PRO A 13 -6.80 -16.47 20.46
C PRO A 13 -7.33 -17.92 20.40
N PRO A 14 -7.27 -18.67 21.51
CA PRO A 14 -7.86 -20.00 21.58
C PRO A 14 -9.34 -19.96 21.13
N SER A 15 -9.77 -20.96 20.36
CA SER A 15 -11.11 -21.09 19.76
C SER A 15 -11.45 -20.18 18.56
N ILE A 16 -10.56 -19.26 18.16
CA ILE A 16 -10.79 -18.43 16.98
C ILE A 16 -10.23 -19.10 15.72
N ASP A 17 -11.11 -19.29 14.74
CA ASP A 17 -10.76 -19.79 13.41
C ASP A 17 -10.97 -18.69 12.37
N ILE A 18 -9.89 -18.33 11.70
CA ILE A 18 -9.91 -17.32 10.64
C ILE A 18 -10.74 -17.75 9.43
N ILE A 19 -10.73 -19.03 9.08
CA ILE A 19 -11.50 -19.54 7.93
C ILE A 19 -12.99 -19.39 8.20
N ARG A 20 -13.41 -19.69 9.44
CA ARG A 20 -14.78 -19.44 9.89
C ARG A 20 -15.16 -17.96 9.84
N ASN A 21 -14.28 -17.06 10.27
CA ASN A 21 -14.54 -15.61 10.17
C ASN A 21 -14.66 -15.14 8.72
N MET A 22 -13.80 -15.62 7.81
CA MET A 22 -13.87 -15.30 6.38
C MET A 22 -15.16 -15.82 5.76
N SER A 23 -15.59 -17.04 6.10
CA SER A 23 -16.88 -17.59 5.66
C SER A 23 -18.04 -16.73 6.16
N LEU A 24 -18.05 -16.38 7.45
CA LEU A 24 -19.06 -15.52 8.05
C LEU A 24 -19.09 -14.13 7.39
N ALA A 25 -17.94 -13.58 6.98
CA ALA A 25 -17.88 -12.30 6.29
C ALA A 25 -18.40 -12.40 4.85
N LYS A 26 -18.05 -13.46 4.13
CA LYS A 26 -18.48 -13.70 2.75
C LYS A 26 -20.00 -13.84 2.62
N ASP A 27 -20.66 -14.40 3.63
CA ASP A 27 -22.12 -14.63 3.62
C ASP A 27 -22.94 -13.37 4.01
N ARG A 28 -22.29 -12.21 4.16
CA ARG A 28 -22.91 -10.97 4.62
C ARG A 28 -22.81 -9.91 3.54
N VAL A 29 -23.86 -9.12 3.42
CA VAL A 29 -23.95 -8.02 2.44
C VAL A 29 -24.04 -6.65 3.12
N ASN A 30 -24.29 -6.60 4.43
CA ASN A 30 -24.50 -5.36 5.18
C ASN A 30 -23.17 -4.80 5.71
N PRO A 31 -22.66 -3.67 5.21
CA PRO A 31 -21.40 -3.06 5.68
C PRO A 31 -21.43 -2.67 7.15
N MET A 32 -22.62 -2.34 7.70
CA MET A 32 -22.78 -1.99 9.11
C MET A 32 -22.53 -3.19 10.01
N TRP A 33 -22.93 -4.40 9.58
CA TRP A 33 -22.60 -5.63 10.28
C TRP A 33 -21.08 -5.82 10.34
N PHE A 34 -20.38 -5.63 9.20
CA PHE A 34 -18.93 -5.77 9.16
C PHE A 34 -18.25 -4.77 10.10
N ARG A 35 -18.64 -3.49 10.03
CA ARG A 35 -18.18 -2.44 10.93
C ARG A 35 -18.39 -2.85 12.39
N ASP A 36 -19.54 -3.43 12.69
CA ASP A 36 -19.86 -3.79 14.06
C ASP A 36 -19.06 -4.98 14.58
N MET A 37 -18.59 -5.87 13.70
CA MET A 37 -17.68 -6.95 14.10
C MET A 37 -16.27 -6.44 14.46
N VAL A 38 -15.77 -5.45 13.71
CA VAL A 38 -14.36 -4.99 13.78
C VAL A 38 -14.11 -3.81 14.71
N LYS A 39 -15.15 -3.10 15.17
CA LYS A 39 -14.98 -1.92 16.03
C LYS A 39 -14.48 -2.28 17.44
N ASN A 40 -13.98 -1.28 18.15
CA ASN A 40 -13.41 -1.46 19.50
C ASN A 40 -14.42 -2.09 20.48
N LYS A 41 -14.00 -3.12 21.23
CA LYS A 41 -14.79 -3.94 22.17
C LYS A 41 -15.85 -4.86 21.53
N TRP A 42 -15.73 -5.16 20.24
CA TRP A 42 -16.63 -6.07 19.54
C TRP A 42 -15.96 -7.40 19.21
N PRO A 43 -16.69 -8.41 18.68
CA PRO A 43 -16.21 -9.79 18.65
C PRO A 43 -14.86 -10.03 17.96
N TRP A 44 -14.46 -9.17 17.00
CA TRP A 44 -13.16 -9.28 16.32
C TRP A 44 -12.10 -8.31 16.84
N ASP A 45 -12.36 -7.62 17.95
CA ASP A 45 -11.36 -6.80 18.65
C ASP A 45 -10.51 -7.66 19.59
N TYR A 46 -9.68 -8.53 19.00
CA TYR A 46 -8.91 -9.53 19.73
C TYR A 46 -7.87 -8.95 20.68
N LYS A 47 -7.47 -7.68 20.50
CA LYS A 47 -6.56 -6.99 21.42
C LYS A 47 -7.09 -6.92 22.85
N GLN A 48 -8.42 -7.00 23.05
CA GLN A 48 -9.05 -7.05 24.37
C GLN A 48 -8.72 -8.34 25.13
N GLN A 49 -8.37 -9.41 24.42
CA GLN A 49 -7.97 -10.70 25.01
C GLN A 49 -6.46 -10.77 25.28
N GLY A 50 -5.71 -9.76 24.82
CA GLY A 50 -4.26 -9.66 25.00
C GLY A 50 -3.61 -8.89 23.86
N ALA A 51 -2.63 -8.05 24.19
CA ALA A 51 -1.87 -7.27 23.21
C ALA A 51 -1.16 -8.15 22.17
N ILE A 52 -0.83 -9.40 22.54
CA ILE A 52 -0.24 -10.40 21.65
C ILE A 52 -1.10 -10.73 20.42
N TYR A 53 -2.40 -10.47 20.47
CA TYR A 53 -3.34 -10.75 19.37
C TYR A 53 -3.57 -9.55 18.44
N GLN A 54 -2.84 -8.45 18.64
CA GLN A 54 -2.97 -7.26 17.80
C GLN A 54 -2.70 -7.57 16.32
N ASP A 55 -1.63 -8.32 16.02
CA ASP A 55 -1.28 -8.71 14.65
C ASP A 55 -2.34 -9.63 14.03
N PHE A 56 -2.92 -10.53 14.83
CA PHE A 56 -4.02 -11.36 14.39
C PHE A 56 -5.29 -10.56 14.12
N GLY A 57 -5.63 -9.56 14.95
CA GLY A 57 -6.73 -8.64 14.69
C GLY A 57 -6.59 -7.90 13.36
N ASN A 58 -5.39 -7.40 13.07
CA ASN A 58 -5.09 -6.74 11.80
C ASN A 58 -5.20 -7.72 10.61
N PHE A 59 -4.67 -8.93 10.76
CA PHE A 59 -4.79 -9.98 9.75
C PHE A 59 -6.25 -10.37 9.49
N ASN A 60 -7.03 -10.57 10.56
CA ASN A 60 -8.44 -10.90 10.49
C ASN A 60 -9.24 -9.80 9.79
N TYR A 61 -9.01 -8.53 10.11
CA TYR A 61 -9.66 -7.40 9.43
C TYR A 61 -9.41 -7.42 7.92
N GLY A 62 -8.16 -7.62 7.49
CA GLY A 62 -7.82 -7.69 6.07
C GLY A 62 -8.45 -8.89 5.36
N ALA A 63 -8.33 -10.08 5.96
CA ALA A 63 -8.83 -11.34 5.38
C ALA A 63 -10.36 -11.38 5.31
N THR A 64 -11.05 -10.97 6.38
CA THR A 64 -12.52 -10.91 6.41
C THR A 64 -13.06 -9.78 5.54
N GLY A 65 -12.39 -8.62 5.50
CA GLY A 65 -12.78 -7.51 4.63
C GLY A 65 -12.67 -7.85 3.15
N ALA A 66 -11.61 -8.56 2.76
CA ALA A 66 -11.46 -9.08 1.40
C ALA A 66 -12.52 -10.14 1.09
N ALA A 67 -12.81 -11.05 2.02
CA ALA A 67 -13.86 -12.05 1.85
C ALA A 67 -15.28 -11.44 1.76
N PHE A 68 -15.53 -10.34 2.48
CA PHE A 68 -16.76 -9.54 2.40
C PHE A 68 -16.89 -8.82 1.04
N GLY A 69 -15.79 -8.62 0.31
CA GLY A 69 -15.77 -7.97 -0.99
C GLY A 69 -15.30 -6.52 -0.98
N PHE A 70 -14.72 -6.02 0.12
CA PHE A 70 -14.15 -4.68 0.13
C PHE A 70 -12.84 -4.64 -0.65
N TYR A 71 -12.68 -3.56 -1.43
CA TYR A 71 -11.40 -3.24 -2.04
C TYR A 71 -10.35 -2.96 -0.97
N ARG A 72 -9.12 -3.42 -1.23
CA ARG A 72 -7.98 -3.21 -0.34
C ARG A 72 -7.76 -1.75 0.04
N SER A 73 -7.99 -0.82 -0.89
CA SER A 73 -7.86 0.63 -0.65
C SER A 73 -8.83 1.12 0.44
N VAL A 74 -10.09 0.67 0.40
CA VAL A 74 -11.11 1.01 1.41
C VAL A 74 -10.68 0.49 2.78
N LEU A 75 -10.25 -0.76 2.85
CA LEU A 75 -9.81 -1.37 4.11
C LEU A 75 -8.64 -0.60 4.75
N LEU A 76 -7.66 -0.19 3.94
CA LEU A 76 -6.51 0.59 4.41
C LEU A 76 -6.90 1.98 4.89
N GLN A 77 -7.78 2.68 4.18
CA GLN A 77 -8.26 4.01 4.60
C GLN A 77 -9.01 3.94 5.93
N GLU A 78 -9.90 2.96 6.10
CA GLU A 78 -10.67 2.80 7.33
C GLU A 78 -9.80 2.35 8.51
N ALA A 79 -8.78 1.51 8.27
CA ALA A 79 -7.79 1.17 9.28
C ALA A 79 -7.04 2.43 9.76
N GLY A 80 -6.63 3.30 8.84
CA GLY A 80 -6.01 4.59 9.16
C GLY A 80 -6.92 5.51 9.97
N ARG A 81 -8.20 5.64 9.57
CA ARG A 81 -9.20 6.42 10.32
C ARG A 81 -9.40 5.88 11.73
N ALA A 82 -9.53 4.56 11.89
CA ALA A 82 -9.70 3.93 13.19
C ALA A 82 -8.48 4.15 14.10
N GLN A 83 -7.27 4.13 13.54
CA GLN A 83 -6.04 4.38 14.28
C GLN A 83 -5.91 5.83 14.77
N GLN A 84 -6.31 6.79 13.93
CA GLN A 84 -6.40 8.21 14.32
C GLN A 84 -7.43 8.43 15.43
N ALA A 85 -8.63 7.85 15.29
CA ALA A 85 -9.67 7.93 16.30
C ALA A 85 -9.26 7.29 17.64
N ALA A 86 -8.42 6.24 17.60
CA ALA A 86 -7.88 5.60 18.78
C ALA A 86 -6.70 6.35 19.42
N GLY A 87 -6.22 7.45 18.82
CA GLY A 87 -5.07 8.22 19.33
C GLY A 87 -3.74 7.45 19.26
N THR A 88 -3.68 6.38 18.48
CA THR A 88 -2.49 5.54 18.30
C THR A 88 -1.75 5.85 16.99
N SER A 89 -2.21 6.88 16.26
CA SER A 89 -1.52 7.43 15.10
C SER A 89 -0.34 8.29 15.56
N ARG A 90 0.83 8.07 14.98
CA ARG A 90 1.95 8.98 15.18
C ARG A 90 1.72 10.28 14.41
N ALA A 91 2.20 11.41 14.94
CA ALA A 91 1.94 12.74 14.39
C ALA A 91 2.43 12.88 12.93
N GLU A 92 3.55 12.22 12.60
CA GLU A 92 4.13 12.19 11.26
C GLU A 92 3.22 11.53 10.20
N TRP A 93 2.34 10.61 10.59
CA TRP A 93 1.43 9.92 9.66
C TRP A 93 0.22 10.79 9.27
N VAL A 94 -0.19 11.70 10.17
CA VAL A 94 -1.32 12.62 9.94
C VAL A 94 -0.90 13.78 9.03
N THR A 95 0.33 14.25 9.14
CA THR A 95 0.87 15.37 8.35
C THR A 95 0.94 15.04 6.86
N LEU A 96 1.32 13.80 6.50
CA LEU A 96 1.39 13.36 5.10
C LEU A 96 0.01 13.25 4.44
N GLN A 97 -1.00 12.77 5.18
CA GLN A 97 -2.38 12.69 4.67
C GLN A 97 -3.01 14.09 4.46
N LYS A 98 -2.67 15.06 5.30
CA LYS A 98 -3.09 16.46 5.13
C LYS A 98 -2.42 17.12 3.93
N ILE A 99 -1.12 16.88 3.69
CA ILE A 99 -0.41 17.44 2.53
C ILE A 99 -1.00 16.92 1.21
N GLY A 100 -1.30 15.62 1.11
CA GLY A 100 -1.98 15.04 -0.05
C GLY A 100 -3.40 15.61 -0.26
N GLY A 101 -4.15 15.80 0.83
CA GLY A 101 -5.47 16.44 0.78
C GLY A 101 -5.42 17.92 0.35
N ILE A 102 -4.41 18.66 0.79
CA ILE A 102 -4.17 20.06 0.39
C ILE A 102 -3.77 20.11 -1.10
N PHE A 103 -2.90 19.22 -1.55
CA PHE A 103 -2.50 19.13 -2.97
C PHE A 103 -3.69 18.80 -3.88
N MET A 104 -4.54 17.83 -3.48
CA MET A 104 -5.75 17.50 -4.24
C MET A 104 -6.80 18.62 -4.22
N ALA A 105 -6.97 19.32 -3.10
CA ALA A 105 -7.86 20.48 -3.02
C ALA A 105 -7.36 21.63 -3.89
N GLU A 106 -6.05 21.88 -3.92
CA GLU A 106 -5.44 22.91 -4.74
C GLU A 106 -5.49 22.54 -6.23
N LEU A 107 -5.24 21.27 -6.60
CA LEU A 107 -5.39 20.77 -7.97
C LEU A 107 -6.84 20.88 -8.46
N HIS A 108 -7.81 20.57 -7.60
CA HIS A 108 -9.22 20.74 -7.93
C HIS A 108 -9.57 22.22 -8.15
N ARG A 109 -9.05 23.13 -7.31
CA ARG A 109 -9.32 24.57 -7.40
C ARG A 109 -8.62 25.21 -8.61
N THR A 110 -7.37 24.86 -8.89
CA THR A 110 -6.54 25.53 -9.91
C THR A 110 -6.65 24.93 -11.30
N VAL A 111 -6.95 23.63 -11.41
CA VAL A 111 -6.98 22.92 -12.71
C VAL A 111 -8.38 22.42 -13.04
N MET A 112 -9.00 21.61 -12.17
CA MET A 112 -10.30 20.99 -12.48
C MET A 112 -11.43 22.00 -12.56
N THR A 113 -11.55 22.92 -11.60
CA THR A 113 -12.64 23.91 -11.56
C THR A 113 -12.66 24.83 -12.79
N PRO A 114 -11.53 25.44 -13.23
CA PRO A 114 -11.52 26.22 -14.46
C PRO A 114 -11.72 25.37 -15.71
N MET A 115 -11.22 24.13 -15.75
CA MET A 115 -11.45 23.22 -16.88
C MET A 115 -12.93 22.81 -17.00
N ILE A 116 -13.59 22.47 -15.90
CA ILE A 116 -15.03 22.17 -15.85
C ILE A 116 -15.83 23.41 -16.25
N ARG A 117 -15.44 24.61 -15.78
CA ARG A 117 -16.08 25.87 -16.21
C ARG A 117 -15.91 26.12 -17.70
N ALA A 118 -14.72 25.90 -18.26
CA ALA A 118 -14.45 26.02 -19.69
C ALA A 118 -15.27 25.01 -20.51
N LEU A 119 -15.31 23.74 -20.08
CA LEU A 119 -16.12 22.69 -20.71
C LEU A 119 -17.63 22.96 -20.60
N SER A 120 -18.09 23.53 -19.49
CA SER A 120 -19.49 23.94 -19.32
C SER A 120 -19.87 25.15 -20.17
N MET A 121 -18.94 26.08 -20.39
CA MET A 121 -19.14 27.21 -21.31
C MET A 121 -19.15 26.73 -22.77
N VAL A 122 -18.30 25.78 -23.14
CA VAL A 122 -18.35 25.12 -24.45
C VAL A 122 -19.67 24.35 -24.61
N GLY A 123 -20.11 23.62 -23.59
CA GLY A 123 -21.41 22.92 -23.58
C GLY A 123 -22.61 23.85 -23.72
N LEU A 124 -22.56 25.07 -23.16
CA LEU A 124 -23.58 26.11 -23.33
C LEU A 124 -23.58 26.71 -24.74
N ILE A 125 -22.42 26.88 -25.37
CA ILE A 125 -22.31 27.37 -26.76
C ILE A 125 -22.89 26.37 -27.77
N PHE A 126 -22.87 25.08 -27.46
CA PHE A 126 -23.48 24.03 -28.29
C PHE A 126 -24.88 23.58 -27.82
N ALA A 127 -25.40 24.10 -26.70
CA ALA A 127 -26.70 23.72 -26.15
C ALA A 127 -27.89 24.14 -27.04
N ASP A 128 -27.69 25.15 -27.88
CA ASP A 128 -28.70 25.67 -28.81
C ASP A 128 -28.69 24.94 -30.17
N ALA A 129 -27.71 24.05 -30.40
CA ALA A 129 -27.53 23.33 -31.66
C ALA A 129 -27.97 21.86 -31.61
N TRP A 130 -28.24 21.29 -30.41
CA TRP A 130 -28.50 19.86 -30.24
C TRP A 130 -29.86 19.53 -29.60
N GLY A 131 -30.54 18.53 -30.17
CA GLY A 131 -31.81 18.00 -29.70
C GLY A 131 -31.71 17.32 -28.32
N SER A 132 -32.85 17.17 -27.65
CA SER A 132 -32.95 16.70 -26.24
C SER A 132 -32.22 15.39 -25.96
N ASP A 133 -32.13 14.50 -26.95
CA ASP A 133 -31.67 13.13 -26.76
C ASP A 133 -30.12 13.03 -26.76
N GLU A 134 -29.43 13.97 -27.43
CA GLU A 134 -27.96 14.00 -27.49
C GLU A 134 -27.34 14.59 -26.21
N LYS A 135 -28.09 15.43 -25.49
CA LYS A 135 -27.68 16.03 -24.20
C LYS A 135 -27.52 14.97 -23.09
N ILE A 136 -28.35 13.92 -23.13
CA ILE A 136 -28.29 12.81 -22.17
C ILE A 136 -27.03 11.96 -22.40
N VAL A 137 -26.67 11.73 -23.67
CA VAL A 137 -25.46 10.97 -24.03
C VAL A 137 -24.20 11.71 -23.59
N TYR A 138 -24.14 13.03 -23.81
CA TYR A 138 -22.99 13.86 -23.40
C TYR A 138 -22.83 13.91 -21.86
N PHE A 139 -23.94 14.01 -21.12
CA PHE A 139 -23.92 13.97 -19.66
C PHE A 139 -23.45 12.62 -19.11
N ILE A 140 -23.92 11.51 -19.70
CA ILE A 140 -23.45 10.15 -19.38
C ILE A 140 -21.96 10.01 -19.70
N PHE A 141 -21.49 10.57 -20.82
CA PHE A 141 -20.07 10.54 -21.21
C PHE A 141 -19.18 11.31 -20.22
N ILE A 142 -19.62 12.47 -19.73
CA ILE A 142 -18.92 13.24 -18.67
C ILE A 142 -18.91 12.47 -17.34
N VAL A 143 -20.01 11.80 -16.97
CA VAL A 143 -20.07 10.97 -15.75
C VAL A 143 -19.17 9.74 -15.87
N LEU A 144 -19.08 9.11 -17.05
CA LEU A 144 -18.20 7.97 -17.29
C LEU A 144 -16.72 8.37 -17.36
N LEU A 145 -16.39 9.54 -17.90
CA LEU A 145 -15.02 10.09 -17.92
C LEU A 145 -14.57 10.55 -16.53
N SER A 146 -15.47 11.12 -15.72
CA SER A 146 -15.18 11.50 -14.32
C SER A 146 -15.16 10.29 -13.36
N GLY A 147 -15.87 9.21 -13.70
CA GLY A 147 -15.84 7.93 -12.98
C GLY A 147 -14.60 7.07 -13.25
N CYS A 148 -13.73 7.48 -14.19
CA CYS A 148 -12.52 6.73 -14.58
C CYS A 148 -11.21 7.39 -14.16
N PHE A 149 -11.21 8.22 -13.11
CA PHE A 149 -9.97 8.40 -12.35
C PHE A 149 -9.82 7.20 -11.41
N GLN A 150 -9.26 6.13 -11.97
CA GLN A 150 -8.50 5.17 -11.19
C GLN A 150 -7.46 5.97 -10.40
N ILE A 151 -7.77 6.29 -9.13
CA ILE A 151 -6.76 6.70 -8.16
C ILE A 151 -5.93 5.44 -7.92
N PHE A 152 -4.92 5.28 -8.77
CA PHE A 152 -3.86 4.33 -8.58
C PHE A 152 -3.24 4.56 -7.20
N SER A 153 -3.10 3.44 -6.52
CA SER A 153 -2.47 3.18 -5.23
C SER A 153 -1.06 3.78 -5.06
N ASP A 154 -0.64 3.87 -3.79
CA ASP A 154 0.75 3.91 -3.26
C ASP A 154 1.29 5.24 -2.67
N GLU A 155 0.46 6.28 -2.48
CA GLU A 155 0.94 7.60 -1.97
C GLU A 155 1.30 7.66 -0.46
N ASN A 156 0.98 6.63 0.34
CA ASN A 156 1.29 6.66 1.78
C ASN A 156 2.57 5.88 2.15
N CYS A 157 3.27 5.30 1.18
CA CYS A 157 4.53 4.61 1.42
C CYS A 157 5.72 5.57 1.30
N ARG A 158 6.43 5.81 2.40
CA ARG A 158 7.67 6.58 2.40
C ARG A 158 8.86 5.65 2.25
N ASP A 159 9.66 5.88 1.21
CA ASP A 159 10.96 5.24 1.05
C ASP A 159 12.05 6.14 1.66
N GLU A 160 12.75 5.62 2.66
CA GLU A 160 13.94 6.23 3.26
C GLU A 160 15.18 5.51 2.74
N LYS A 161 16.12 6.25 2.14
CA LYS A 161 17.40 5.70 1.68
C LYS A 161 18.33 5.51 2.86
N MET A 162 18.65 4.27 3.19
CA MET A 162 19.56 3.91 4.29
C MET A 162 21.03 3.83 3.83
N GLY A 163 21.27 3.54 2.56
CA GLY A 163 22.64 3.38 2.06
C GLY A 163 22.69 3.18 0.55
N GLU A 164 23.85 3.42 -0.03
CA GLU A 164 24.12 3.23 -1.46
C GLU A 164 25.59 2.86 -1.68
N LYS A 165 25.82 1.98 -2.65
CA LYS A 165 27.15 1.56 -3.10
C LYS A 165 27.16 1.42 -4.61
N ILE A 166 28.19 1.94 -5.23
CA ILE A 166 28.39 1.89 -6.68
C ILE A 166 29.32 0.69 -6.97
N SER A 167 29.04 -0.04 -8.05
CA SER A 167 29.89 -1.13 -8.53
C SER A 167 31.29 -0.62 -8.91
N PRO A 168 32.32 -1.49 -8.92
CA PRO A 168 33.70 -1.07 -9.22
C PRO A 168 33.88 -0.46 -10.62
N ASP A 169 33.06 -0.87 -11.58
CA ASP A 169 33.04 -0.32 -12.95
C ASP A 169 32.23 0.98 -13.08
N GLY A 170 31.59 1.44 -12.00
CA GLY A 170 30.75 2.63 -11.99
C GLY A 170 29.39 2.48 -12.67
N ALA A 171 29.06 1.31 -13.23
CA ALA A 171 27.89 1.13 -14.09
C ALA A 171 26.60 0.87 -13.33
N ILE A 172 26.68 0.33 -12.10
CA ILE A 172 25.55 -0.15 -11.31
C ILE A 172 25.57 0.50 -9.94
N VAL A 173 24.38 0.91 -9.49
CA VAL A 173 24.16 1.49 -8.18
C VAL A 173 23.24 0.57 -7.39
N ALA A 174 23.75 0.03 -6.29
CA ALA A 174 23.01 -0.73 -5.31
C ALA A 174 22.58 0.22 -4.19
N GLN A 175 21.29 0.22 -3.83
CA GLN A 175 20.76 1.07 -2.77
C GLN A 175 19.86 0.29 -1.82
N ILE A 176 19.94 0.64 -0.55
CA ILE A 176 19.09 0.12 0.52
C ILE A 176 18.01 1.15 0.79
N LEU A 177 16.76 0.75 0.62
CA LEU A 177 15.60 1.57 0.95
C LEU A 177 14.79 0.91 2.07
N LYS A 178 14.50 1.65 3.13
CA LYS A 178 13.49 1.31 4.12
C LYS A 178 12.16 1.89 3.68
N ARG A 179 11.20 1.01 3.42
CA ARG A 179 9.84 1.38 3.07
C ARG A 179 8.97 1.31 4.32
N ASP A 180 8.42 2.44 4.71
CA ASP A 180 7.39 2.55 5.74
C ASP A 180 6.06 2.92 5.07
N CYS A 181 5.11 2.00 5.11
CA CYS A 181 3.78 2.17 4.51
C CYS A 181 2.69 2.47 5.54
N GLY A 182 3.05 2.86 6.77
CA GLY A 182 2.17 3.46 7.79
C GLY A 182 0.74 2.92 7.86
N ALA A 183 0.51 1.91 8.71
CA ALA A 183 -0.78 1.40 9.27
C ALA A 183 -0.65 -0.06 9.70
N THR A 184 0.31 -0.78 9.11
CA THR A 184 0.69 -2.14 9.47
C THR A 184 2.11 -2.10 10.00
N ALA A 185 2.36 -2.72 11.15
CA ALA A 185 3.61 -2.67 11.92
C ALA A 185 4.80 -3.38 11.24
N SER A 186 5.00 -3.18 9.94
CA SER A 186 6.10 -3.79 9.22
C SER A 186 6.79 -2.77 8.32
N SER A 187 7.84 -2.15 8.83
CA SER A 187 8.90 -1.62 7.99
C SER A 187 9.46 -2.77 7.14
N ALA A 188 9.65 -2.53 5.85
CA ALA A 188 10.35 -3.44 4.97
C ALA A 188 11.63 -2.79 4.49
N VAL A 189 12.75 -3.47 4.62
CA VAL A 189 14.02 -3.01 4.06
C VAL A 189 14.28 -3.80 2.78
N GLY A 190 14.54 -3.09 1.69
CA GLY A 190 14.80 -3.70 0.39
C GLY A 190 16.12 -3.22 -0.21
N VAL A 191 16.75 -4.10 -0.98
CA VAL A 191 17.90 -3.76 -1.82
C VAL A 191 17.42 -3.63 -3.26
N TYR A 192 17.84 -2.55 -3.90
CA TYR A 192 17.45 -2.18 -5.24
C TYR A 192 18.69 -1.95 -6.10
N LEU A 193 18.63 -2.36 -7.37
CA LEU A 193 19.67 -2.10 -8.36
C LEU A 193 19.17 -1.18 -9.47
N LYS A 194 20.03 -0.26 -9.89
CA LYS A 194 19.79 0.60 -11.05
C LYS A 194 21.10 0.84 -11.79
N HIS A 195 21.03 1.14 -13.08
CA HIS A 195 22.17 1.67 -13.81
C HIS A 195 22.51 3.09 -13.33
N ALA A 196 23.80 3.40 -13.26
CA ALA A 196 24.29 4.75 -12.96
C ALA A 196 23.76 5.76 -14.00
N GLY A 197 23.43 6.97 -13.55
CA GLY A 197 22.91 8.04 -14.41
C GLY A 197 21.39 8.03 -14.67
N ARG A 198 20.62 7.03 -14.19
CA ARG A 198 19.15 7.08 -14.25
C ARG A 198 18.57 7.99 -13.16
N ILE A 199 17.94 9.09 -13.58
CA ILE A 199 17.54 10.21 -12.70
C ILE A 199 16.28 9.90 -11.85
N ASN A 200 15.40 8.95 -12.22
CA ASN A 200 14.06 8.91 -11.59
C ASN A 200 13.39 7.54 -11.41
N LYS A 201 14.13 6.49 -11.04
CA LYS A 201 13.51 5.26 -10.51
C LYS A 201 14.29 4.75 -9.30
N SER A 202 13.58 4.29 -8.27
CA SER A 202 14.10 3.61 -7.08
C SER A 202 14.83 2.28 -7.41
N GLY A 203 15.12 2.00 -8.68
CA GLY A 203 15.74 0.78 -9.14
C GLY A 203 14.77 -0.39 -9.16
N GLU A 204 15.28 -1.53 -9.63
CA GLU A 204 14.57 -2.80 -9.56
C GLU A 204 14.79 -3.46 -8.20
N LYS A 205 13.73 -4.00 -7.61
CA LYS A 205 13.78 -4.73 -6.34
C LYS A 205 14.49 -6.06 -6.56
N ILE A 206 15.56 -6.32 -5.82
CA ILE A 206 16.29 -7.60 -5.86
C ILE A 206 16.22 -8.36 -4.54
N TYR A 207 15.95 -7.67 -3.44
CA TYR A 207 15.81 -8.27 -2.12
C TYR A 207 14.81 -7.48 -1.27
N ILE A 208 13.96 -8.15 -0.51
CA ILE A 208 13.00 -7.53 0.42
C ILE A 208 12.94 -8.36 1.71
N LEU A 209 13.19 -7.69 2.84
CA LEU A 209 13.13 -8.24 4.20
C LEU A 209 12.14 -7.44 5.05
N ARG A 210 11.32 -8.12 5.83
CA ARG A 210 10.32 -7.51 6.73
C ARG A 210 10.81 -7.50 8.18
N GLY A 211 10.63 -6.39 8.90
CA GLY A 211 10.76 -6.35 10.36
C GLY A 211 12.18 -6.42 10.92
N VAL A 212 13.23 -6.15 10.13
CA VAL A 212 14.63 -6.14 10.57
C VAL A 212 15.38 -4.96 9.98
N ASP A 213 16.22 -4.31 10.80
CA ASP A 213 16.82 -3.00 10.50
C ASP A 213 18.31 -3.04 10.12
N ASN A 214 18.95 -4.21 10.08
CA ASN A 214 20.40 -4.31 9.84
C ASN A 214 20.71 -5.11 8.57
N ILE A 215 20.64 -4.42 7.42
CA ILE A 215 21.14 -4.93 6.14
C ILE A 215 22.30 -4.04 5.72
N SER A 216 23.36 -4.65 5.20
CA SER A 216 24.42 -3.92 4.52
C SER A 216 24.74 -4.53 3.16
N ILE A 217 25.28 -3.71 2.27
CA ILE A 217 25.63 -4.09 0.90
C ILE A 217 27.09 -3.75 0.62
N GLY A 218 27.75 -4.60 -0.17
CA GLY A 218 29.13 -4.42 -0.59
C GLY A 218 29.38 -5.06 -1.95
N TRP A 219 30.40 -4.58 -2.66
CA TRP A 219 30.82 -5.14 -3.94
C TRP A 219 32.13 -5.89 -3.77
N GLU A 220 32.21 -7.09 -4.35
CA GLU A 220 33.46 -7.83 -4.51
C GLU A 220 33.64 -8.15 -6.01
N GLY A 221 34.41 -7.30 -6.69
CA GLY A 221 34.47 -7.32 -8.16
C GLY A 221 33.07 -7.10 -8.78
N PRO A 222 32.62 -7.94 -9.74
CA PRO A 222 31.29 -7.83 -10.34
C PRO A 222 30.17 -8.43 -9.49
N VAL A 223 30.46 -8.91 -8.28
CA VAL A 223 29.50 -9.61 -7.41
C VAL A 223 28.97 -8.66 -6.34
N LEU A 224 27.64 -8.57 -6.22
CA LEU A 224 26.99 -7.86 -5.13
C LEU A 224 26.82 -8.79 -3.93
N ARG A 225 27.38 -8.40 -2.79
CA ARG A 225 27.17 -9.06 -1.50
C ARG A 225 26.17 -8.30 -0.67
N ILE A 226 25.16 -9.01 -0.18
CA ILE A 226 24.14 -8.49 0.71
C ILE A 226 24.29 -9.23 2.04
N ASN A 227 24.74 -8.52 3.07
CA ASN A 227 24.76 -9.05 4.43
C ASN A 227 23.34 -8.90 5.01
N ALA A 228 22.59 -9.99 4.91
CA ALA A 228 21.20 -10.10 5.29
C ALA A 228 20.81 -11.60 5.36
N PRO A 229 19.82 -11.97 6.18
CA PRO A 229 19.34 -13.35 6.25
C PRO A 229 19.05 -13.94 4.86
N GLY A 230 19.82 -14.95 4.45
CA GLY A 230 19.65 -15.56 3.13
C GLY A 230 18.37 -16.39 2.97
N PHE A 231 17.66 -16.66 4.07
CA PHE A 231 16.43 -17.43 4.17
C PHE A 231 15.65 -17.05 5.44
N GLY A 232 14.35 -17.31 5.45
CA GLY A 232 13.48 -17.11 6.61
C GLY A 232 12.13 -16.51 6.25
N ASP A 233 11.20 -16.64 7.19
CA ASP A 233 9.79 -16.20 7.10
C ASP A 233 9.59 -14.72 6.76
N ASN A 234 10.63 -13.91 6.98
CA ASN A 234 10.62 -12.47 6.76
C ASN A 234 11.21 -12.05 5.41
N VAL A 235 11.75 -12.98 4.61
CA VAL A 235 12.32 -12.71 3.28
C VAL A 235 11.23 -12.87 2.22
N PHE A 236 10.80 -11.75 1.62
CA PHE A 236 9.70 -11.71 0.64
C PHE A 236 10.18 -11.80 -0.81
N LEU A 237 11.40 -11.34 -1.07
CA LEU A 237 12.01 -11.35 -2.38
C LEU A 237 13.50 -11.60 -2.23
N LYS A 238 14.03 -12.46 -3.09
CA LYS A 238 15.46 -12.77 -3.18
C LYS A 238 15.76 -13.13 -4.63
N LYS A 239 16.77 -12.50 -5.23
CA LYS A 239 17.27 -12.81 -6.56
C LYS A 239 18.72 -13.27 -6.46
N GLU A 240 19.08 -14.26 -7.26
CA GLU A 240 20.45 -14.77 -7.31
C GLU A 240 21.30 -14.04 -8.37
N GLU A 241 20.63 -13.37 -9.31
CA GLU A 241 21.25 -12.62 -10.39
C GLU A 241 20.38 -11.42 -10.82
N TRP A 242 21.03 -10.37 -11.33
CA TRP A 242 20.40 -9.24 -12.00
C TRP A 242 21.28 -8.74 -13.14
N ASN A 243 20.81 -8.83 -14.39
CA ASN A 243 21.53 -8.37 -15.59
C ASN A 243 23.02 -8.81 -15.64
N GLY A 244 23.30 -10.09 -15.38
CA GLY A 244 24.68 -10.62 -15.36
C GLY A 244 25.46 -10.32 -14.06
N THR A 245 24.90 -9.53 -13.14
CA THR A 245 25.46 -9.32 -11.80
C THR A 245 25.01 -10.43 -10.87
N ARG A 246 25.95 -11.24 -10.40
CA ARG A 246 25.67 -12.29 -9.40
C ARG A 246 25.45 -11.67 -8.01
N ILE A 247 24.46 -12.18 -7.29
CA ILE A 247 24.07 -11.68 -5.96
C ILE A 247 24.30 -12.79 -4.92
N ILE A 248 25.07 -12.49 -3.88
CA ILE A 248 25.38 -13.42 -2.79
C ILE A 248 24.88 -12.86 -1.47
N TYR A 249 24.21 -13.72 -0.69
CA TYR A 249 23.67 -13.39 0.63
C TYR A 249 24.57 -14.01 1.71
N GLN A 250 24.89 -13.24 2.74
CA GLN A 250 25.74 -13.64 3.87
C GLN A 250 25.09 -13.29 5.20
#